data_AF-A0A9D2E9Q5-F1
#
_entry.id   AF-A0A9D2E9Q5-F1
#
_cell.length_a   1.000
_cell.length_b   1.000
_cell.length_c   1.000
_cell.angle_alpha   90.00
_cell.angle_beta   90.00
_cell.angle_gamma   90.00
#
_symmetry.space_group_name_H-M   'P 1'
#
loop_
_entity.id
_entity.type
_entity.pdbx_description
1 polymer ?
#
loop_
_entity_poly.entity_id
_entity_poly.type
_entity_poly.pdbx_seq_one_letter_code
_entity_poly.pdbx_strand_id
1 'polypeptide(L)'
;MRQYSLIKWVFLLWIVALAAPAFAQKTVKVRNVQGRWQVSDNVTLKEAEERALNEAKKEALRRAGVMENVWSVFGQITQENGTEFEEAYSQMNVLAIGGMLNITKQEVEEVWDTDTRSLFKVVTIDAEVKKQDDTDNTYALDVKGVEPLYESGESLHCTLRVFGTDSYLKFFWFDSTGGSLIYPNEYEPDRLLEAGKEYQLPFDGRFDYQMIKQQEGSEKVNLMWVVTKENIPFTGEVTYQNVLKWIYAIPNSQRCAHYDMVMIK
;
A
#
# COMPACT_ATOMS: atom_id res chain seq x y z
N MET A 1 16.69 -26.56 51.88
CA MET A 1 17.48 -26.13 50.69
C MET A 1 17.05 -26.78 49.35
N ARG A 2 15.83 -27.32 49.19
CA ARG A 2 15.41 -28.01 47.96
C ARG A 2 14.22 -27.36 47.20
N GLN A 3 13.57 -26.35 47.76
CA GLN A 3 12.41 -25.67 47.15
C GLN A 3 12.77 -24.44 46.27
N TYR A 4 13.93 -23.81 46.49
CA TYR A 4 14.37 -22.65 45.67
C TYR A 4 14.94 -23.04 44.29
N SER A 5 15.14 -24.33 44.04
CA SER A 5 15.66 -24.83 42.76
C SER A 5 14.54 -25.00 41.73
N LEU A 6 13.35 -25.49 42.11
CA LEU A 6 12.23 -25.66 41.17
C LEU A 6 11.65 -24.31 40.68
N ILE A 7 11.58 -23.30 41.56
CA ILE A 7 11.02 -21.98 41.21
C ILE A 7 11.90 -21.26 40.18
N LYS A 8 13.23 -21.45 40.23
CA LYS A 8 14.15 -20.89 39.23
C LYS A 8 13.98 -21.52 37.85
N TRP A 9 13.65 -22.82 37.78
CA TRP A 9 13.42 -23.52 36.52
C TRP A 9 12.09 -23.15 35.87
N VAL A 10 11.04 -22.92 36.67
CA VAL A 10 9.74 -22.43 36.17
C VAL A 10 9.86 -20.99 35.65
N PHE A 11 10.66 -20.14 36.30
CA PHE A 11 10.93 -18.77 35.83
C PHE A 11 11.77 -18.75 34.54
N LEU A 12 12.73 -19.67 34.38
CA LEU A 12 13.54 -19.77 33.17
C LEU A 12 12.71 -20.27 31.96
N LEU A 13 11.77 -21.19 32.19
CA LEU A 13 10.83 -21.66 31.15
C LEU A 13 9.82 -20.59 30.72
N TRP A 14 9.43 -19.69 31.63
CA TRP A 14 8.56 -18.55 31.29
C TRP A 14 9.27 -17.48 30.45
N ILE A 15 10.59 -17.30 30.60
CA ILE A 15 11.36 -16.36 29.78
C ILE A 15 11.55 -16.89 28.34
N VAL A 16 11.62 -18.21 28.15
CA VAL A 16 11.77 -18.82 26.81
C VAL A 16 10.44 -18.86 26.03
N ALA A 17 9.29 -18.82 26.71
CA ALA A 17 7.97 -18.78 26.07
C ALA A 17 7.60 -17.41 25.47
N LEU A 18 8.37 -16.35 25.76
CA LEU A 18 8.18 -14.99 25.21
C LEU A 18 9.09 -14.67 24.01
N ALA A 19 9.83 -15.66 23.49
CA ALA A 19 10.41 -15.56 22.17
C ALA A 19 9.35 -15.99 21.14
N ALA A 20 8.34 -15.14 20.92
CA ALA A 20 7.58 -15.22 19.69
C ALA A 20 8.59 -15.23 18.52
N PRO A 21 8.42 -16.07 17.49
CA PRO A 21 9.21 -15.89 16.29
C PRO A 21 8.91 -14.49 15.81
N ALA A 22 9.89 -13.59 15.91
CA ALA A 22 9.88 -12.38 15.14
C ALA A 22 9.66 -12.85 13.70
N PHE A 23 8.48 -12.58 13.14
CA PHE A 23 8.19 -12.85 11.73
C PHE A 23 9.20 -12.06 10.94
N ALA A 24 10.34 -12.69 10.66
CA ALA A 24 11.43 -12.11 9.91
C ALA A 24 10.95 -12.07 8.47
N GLN A 25 10.34 -10.94 8.10
CA GLN A 25 9.95 -10.65 6.73
C GLN A 25 11.13 -11.00 5.81
N LYS A 26 10.92 -11.92 4.86
CA LYS A 26 12.01 -12.51 4.08
C LYS A 26 12.55 -11.51 3.07
N THR A 27 13.49 -10.67 3.50
CA THR A 27 14.11 -9.66 2.66
C THR A 27 15.20 -10.26 1.77
N VAL A 28 15.17 -9.97 0.47
CA VAL A 28 16.18 -10.34 -0.52
C VAL A 28 16.96 -9.10 -0.93
N LYS A 29 18.28 -9.14 -0.73
CA LYS A 29 19.17 -8.08 -1.20
C LYS A 29 19.52 -8.35 -2.67
N VAL A 30 19.27 -7.36 -3.51
CA VAL A 30 19.68 -7.36 -4.93
C VAL A 30 20.71 -6.25 -5.11
N ARG A 31 21.79 -6.56 -5.84
CA ARG A 31 22.92 -5.64 -6.04
C ARG A 31 23.17 -5.39 -7.52
N ASN A 32 23.71 -4.22 -7.82
CA ASN A 32 24.09 -3.79 -9.17
C ASN A 32 22.97 -4.02 -10.19
N VAL A 33 21.76 -3.59 -9.84
CA VAL A 33 20.62 -3.67 -10.74
C VAL A 33 20.59 -2.41 -11.60
N GLN A 34 20.55 -2.59 -12.92
CA GLN A 34 20.66 -1.48 -13.87
C GLN A 34 19.37 -1.28 -14.64
N GLY A 35 19.04 -0.02 -14.88
CA GLY A 35 18.06 0.41 -15.87
C GLY A 35 18.69 1.46 -16.78
N ARG A 36 18.25 1.54 -18.04
CA ARG A 36 18.91 2.33 -19.06
C ARG A 36 17.89 2.98 -19.98
N TRP A 37 17.87 4.31 -20.03
CA TRP A 37 16.95 5.04 -20.88
C TRP A 37 17.66 6.00 -21.84
N GLN A 38 17.17 6.06 -23.08
CA GLN A 38 17.72 6.95 -24.10
C GLN A 38 17.20 8.38 -23.92
N VAL A 39 18.12 9.34 -24.00
CA VAL A 39 17.81 10.76 -24.11
C VAL A 39 17.48 11.05 -25.57
N SER A 40 16.32 11.66 -25.82
CA SER A 40 15.83 11.99 -27.16
C SER A 40 15.24 13.39 -27.17
N ASP A 41 14.90 13.91 -28.35
CA ASP A 41 14.36 15.27 -28.51
C ASP A 41 13.10 15.52 -27.65
N ASN A 42 12.36 14.45 -27.31
CA ASN A 42 11.14 14.50 -26.52
C ASN A 42 11.33 13.99 -25.07
N VAL A 43 12.56 13.71 -24.64
CA VAL A 43 12.86 13.18 -23.30
C VAL A 43 14.07 13.91 -22.74
N THR A 44 13.83 14.73 -21.71
CA THR A 44 14.90 15.46 -21.01
C THR A 44 15.84 14.52 -20.26
N LEU A 45 17.03 15.01 -19.89
CA LEU A 45 17.99 14.25 -19.06
C LEU A 45 17.36 13.74 -17.75
N LYS A 46 16.50 14.56 -17.15
CA LYS A 46 15.81 14.22 -15.90
C LYS A 46 14.75 13.14 -16.12
N GLU A 47 13.94 13.25 -17.18
CA GLU A 47 12.94 12.23 -17.50
C GLU A 47 13.60 10.90 -17.89
N ALA A 48 14.72 10.93 -18.61
CA ALA A 48 15.48 9.73 -18.93
C ALA A 48 16.04 9.06 -17.66
N GLU A 49 16.53 9.85 -16.70
CA GLU A 49 16.98 9.33 -15.40
C GLU A 49 15.84 8.68 -14.60
N GLU A 50 14.67 9.32 -14.52
CA GLU A 50 13.51 8.78 -13.81
C GLU A 50 13.01 7.47 -14.46
N ARG A 51 13.00 7.39 -15.79
CA ARG A 51 12.62 6.18 -16.51
C ARG A 51 13.65 5.06 -16.33
N ALA A 52 14.94 5.38 -16.39
CA ALA A 52 16.02 4.43 -16.11
C ALA A 52 15.95 3.90 -14.67
N LEU A 53 15.66 4.76 -13.69
CA LEU A 53 15.44 4.34 -12.31
C LEU A 53 14.24 3.39 -12.19
N ASN A 54 13.13 3.66 -12.88
CA ASN A 54 11.95 2.80 -12.85
C ASN A 54 12.23 1.42 -13.47
N GLU A 55 13.02 1.34 -14.55
CA GLU A 55 13.48 0.06 -15.09
C GLU A 55 14.35 -0.71 -14.09
N ALA A 56 15.31 -0.04 -13.44
CA ALA A 56 16.18 -0.66 -12.45
C ALA A 56 15.35 -1.24 -11.28
N LYS A 57 14.33 -0.51 -10.82
CA LYS A 57 13.42 -0.98 -9.77
C LYS A 57 12.58 -2.19 -10.20
N LYS A 58 12.07 -2.21 -11.44
CA LYS A 58 11.34 -3.37 -12.00
C LYS A 58 12.23 -4.60 -12.06
N GLU A 59 13.44 -4.45 -12.59
CA GLU A 59 14.42 -5.54 -12.68
C GLU A 59 14.82 -6.07 -11.29
N ALA A 60 14.94 -5.19 -10.29
CA ALA A 60 15.24 -5.55 -8.91
C ALA A 60 14.18 -6.49 -8.33
N LEU A 61 12.90 -6.19 -8.55
CA LEU A 61 11.79 -7.04 -8.15
C LEU A 61 11.71 -8.36 -8.93
N ARG A 62 12.02 -8.32 -10.23
CA ARG A 62 12.11 -9.53 -11.05
C ARG A 62 13.18 -10.48 -10.52
N ARG A 63 14.39 -9.98 -10.24
CA ARG A 63 15.49 -10.76 -9.64
C ARG A 63 15.14 -11.28 -8.25
N ALA A 64 14.35 -10.53 -7.48
CA ALA A 64 13.85 -10.97 -6.20
C ALA A 64 12.69 -11.99 -6.31
N GLY A 65 12.15 -12.27 -7.50
CA GLY A 65 11.08 -13.25 -7.70
C GLY A 65 9.72 -12.83 -7.15
N VAL A 66 9.47 -11.52 -7.03
CA VAL A 66 8.20 -10.96 -6.53
C VAL A 66 7.31 -10.42 -7.67
N MET A 67 7.78 -10.49 -8.92
CA MET A 67 7.08 -9.92 -10.09
C MET A 67 5.76 -10.63 -10.42
N GLU A 68 5.65 -11.95 -10.19
CA GLU A 68 4.42 -12.71 -10.51
C GLU A 68 3.23 -12.30 -9.63
N ASN A 69 3.47 -12.09 -8.33
CA ASN A 69 2.44 -11.62 -7.39
C ASN A 69 2.04 -10.17 -7.65
N VAL A 70 3.04 -9.36 -8.01
CA VAL A 70 2.87 -7.97 -8.41
C VAL A 70 1.97 -7.90 -9.66
N TRP A 71 2.17 -8.77 -10.67
CA TRP A 71 1.33 -8.85 -11.87
C TRP A 71 -0.10 -9.38 -11.61
N SER A 72 -0.29 -10.31 -10.67
CA SER A 72 -1.63 -10.80 -10.29
C SER A 72 -2.50 -9.70 -9.67
N VAL A 73 -1.91 -8.83 -8.85
CA VAL A 73 -2.60 -7.64 -8.31
C VAL A 73 -2.90 -6.64 -9.42
N PHE A 74 -2.05 -6.55 -10.45
CA PHE A 74 -2.25 -5.65 -11.58
C PHE A 74 -3.27 -6.14 -12.62
N GLY A 75 -3.42 -7.46 -12.81
CA GLY A 75 -4.33 -8.05 -13.80
C GLY A 75 -5.81 -8.06 -13.40
N GLN A 76 -6.14 -7.94 -12.11
CA GLN A 76 -7.54 -7.86 -11.66
C GLN A 76 -8.18 -6.48 -11.93
N ILE A 77 -7.36 -5.46 -12.24
CA ILE A 77 -7.82 -4.07 -12.30
C ILE A 77 -7.92 -3.55 -13.76
N THR A 78 -7.55 -4.38 -14.75
CA THR A 78 -7.56 -4.03 -16.18
C THR A 78 -8.94 -4.15 -16.86
N GLN A 79 -10.03 -4.33 -16.12
CA GLN A 79 -11.39 -4.31 -16.67
C GLN A 79 -12.12 -3.03 -16.29
N GLU A 80 -11.69 -1.87 -16.81
CA GLU A 80 -12.57 -0.80 -17.34
C GLU A 80 -11.77 0.48 -17.69
N ASN A 81 -12.24 1.18 -18.73
CA ASN A 81 -11.54 2.17 -19.55
C ASN A 81 -10.97 3.43 -18.86
N GLY A 82 -9.89 3.96 -19.46
CA GLY A 82 -9.70 5.41 -19.67
C GLY A 82 -8.32 5.94 -19.28
N THR A 83 -7.49 6.32 -20.26
CA THR A 83 -6.09 6.80 -20.24
C THR A 83 -5.55 7.58 -19.03
N GLU A 84 -6.34 8.31 -18.24
CA GLU A 84 -5.89 8.89 -16.95
C GLU A 84 -5.57 7.81 -15.91
N PHE A 85 -6.26 6.67 -16.00
CA PHE A 85 -6.00 5.47 -15.23
C PHE A 85 -4.61 4.90 -15.57
N GLU A 86 -4.18 4.85 -16.83
CA GLU A 86 -2.85 4.26 -17.14
C GLU A 86 -1.69 5.01 -16.48
N GLU A 87 -1.78 6.34 -16.34
CA GLU A 87 -0.76 7.14 -15.67
C GLU A 87 -0.82 7.00 -14.15
N ALA A 88 -2.01 7.06 -13.54
CA ALA A 88 -2.20 6.81 -12.11
C ALA A 88 -1.79 5.38 -11.73
N TYR A 89 -2.00 4.40 -12.62
CA TYR A 89 -1.60 3.00 -12.44
C TYR A 89 -0.11 2.79 -12.70
N SER A 90 0.49 3.45 -13.68
CA SER A 90 1.93 3.47 -13.86
C SER A 90 2.64 4.05 -12.62
N GLN A 91 2.07 5.11 -12.04
CA GLN A 91 2.51 5.64 -10.76
C GLN A 91 2.25 4.65 -9.62
N MET A 92 1.07 4.04 -9.54
CA MET A 92 0.73 3.01 -8.54
C MET A 92 1.69 1.81 -8.60
N ASN A 93 2.09 1.40 -9.81
CA ASN A 93 3.11 0.39 -10.05
C ASN A 93 4.44 0.86 -9.47
N VAL A 94 4.92 2.07 -9.80
CA VAL A 94 6.16 2.64 -9.24
C VAL A 94 6.14 2.75 -7.71
N LEU A 95 4.96 2.98 -7.11
CA LEU A 95 4.79 3.14 -5.67
C LEU A 95 4.68 1.82 -4.91
N ALA A 96 3.98 0.84 -5.47
CA ALA A 96 3.97 -0.55 -4.99
C ALA A 96 5.39 -1.12 -4.98
N ILE A 97 6.12 -0.84 -6.06
CA ILE A 97 7.54 -1.13 -6.19
C ILE A 97 8.30 -0.44 -5.05
N GLY A 98 8.07 0.85 -4.79
CA GLY A 98 8.76 1.60 -3.73
C GLY A 98 8.47 1.16 -2.28
N GLY A 99 7.30 0.59 -1.99
CA GLY A 99 6.99 0.04 -0.66
C GLY A 99 7.61 -1.33 -0.40
N MET A 100 7.78 -2.14 -1.45
CA MET A 100 8.44 -3.45 -1.39
C MET A 100 9.96 -3.37 -1.55
N LEU A 101 10.48 -2.28 -2.13
CA LEU A 101 11.87 -2.09 -2.51
C LEU A 101 12.47 -0.90 -1.76
N ASN A 102 13.38 -1.17 -0.83
CA ASN A 102 14.20 -0.14 -0.20
C ASN A 102 15.52 0.02 -0.95
N ILE A 103 15.75 1.17 -1.59
CA ILE A 103 17.01 1.45 -2.30
C ILE A 103 18.07 1.86 -1.27
N THR A 104 19.12 1.06 -1.14
CA THR A 104 20.23 1.32 -0.20
C THR A 104 21.37 2.09 -0.84
N LYS A 105 21.50 2.02 -2.17
CA LYS A 105 22.52 2.74 -2.95
C LYS A 105 21.96 3.03 -4.34
N GLN A 106 22.23 4.22 -4.86
CA GLN A 106 21.89 4.64 -6.21
C GLN A 106 23.06 5.38 -6.84
N GLU A 107 23.43 5.00 -8.05
CA GLU A 107 24.43 5.66 -8.88
C GLU A 107 23.80 5.97 -10.24
N VAL A 108 24.09 7.16 -10.78
CA VAL A 108 23.57 7.63 -12.06
C VAL A 108 24.73 8.00 -12.95
N GLU A 109 24.74 7.46 -14.17
CA GLU A 109 25.77 7.68 -15.15
C GLU A 109 25.16 8.13 -16.48
N GLU A 110 25.90 8.95 -17.22
CA GLU A 110 25.60 9.33 -18.59
C GLU A 110 26.54 8.56 -19.52
N VAL A 111 25.97 7.69 -20.35
CA VAL A 111 26.73 6.83 -21.26
C VAL A 111 26.42 7.24 -22.69
N TRP A 112 27.44 7.73 -23.39
CA TRP A 112 27.36 7.97 -24.82
C TRP A 112 27.60 6.67 -25.58
N ASP A 113 26.59 6.19 -26.29
CA ASP A 113 26.70 4.99 -27.12
C ASP A 113 27.14 5.40 -28.53
N THR A 114 28.35 4.97 -28.92
CA THR A 114 28.92 5.31 -30.23
C THR A 114 28.22 4.60 -31.38
N ASP A 115 27.60 3.44 -31.11
CA ASP A 115 26.98 2.60 -32.13
C ASP A 115 25.60 3.14 -32.49
N THR A 116 24.82 3.57 -31.49
CA THR A 116 23.50 4.18 -31.69
C THR A 116 23.53 5.71 -31.75
N ARG A 117 24.71 6.33 -31.61
CA ARG A 117 24.91 7.80 -31.54
C ARG A 117 23.94 8.50 -30.61
N SER A 118 23.67 7.86 -29.47
CA SER A 118 22.64 8.29 -28.55
C SER A 118 23.19 8.37 -27.13
N LEU A 119 22.78 9.41 -26.42
CA LEU A 119 23.07 9.55 -24.99
C LEU A 119 22.08 8.71 -24.19
N PHE A 120 22.57 7.97 -23.22
CA PHE A 120 21.76 7.20 -22.29
C PHE A 120 21.99 7.66 -20.86
N LYS A 121 20.92 7.66 -20.08
CA LYS A 121 20.98 7.66 -18.62
C LYS A 121 20.97 6.21 -18.13
N VAL A 122 21.98 5.85 -17.36
CA VAL A 122 22.09 4.54 -16.73
C VAL A 122 21.99 4.74 -15.23
N VAL A 123 21.05 4.05 -14.60
CA VAL A 123 20.86 4.08 -13.16
C VAL A 123 21.17 2.71 -12.59
N THR A 124 22.13 2.64 -11.67
CA THR A 124 22.50 1.41 -10.97
C THR A 124 22.04 1.51 -9.51
N ILE A 125 21.32 0.50 -9.03
CA ILE A 125 20.84 0.44 -7.65
C ILE A 125 21.26 -0.84 -6.93
N ASP A 126 21.54 -0.69 -5.63
CA ASP A 126 21.45 -1.78 -4.66
C ASP A 126 20.17 -1.59 -3.87
N ALA A 127 19.43 -2.68 -3.66
CA ALA A 127 18.15 -2.59 -2.97
C ALA A 127 17.84 -3.83 -2.13
N GLU A 128 17.01 -3.63 -1.13
CA GLU A 128 16.42 -4.67 -0.30
C GLU A 128 14.96 -4.84 -0.70
N VAL A 129 14.63 -6.00 -1.26
CA VAL A 129 13.27 -6.37 -1.66
C VAL A 129 12.64 -7.23 -0.57
N LYS A 130 11.53 -6.76 -0.01
CA LYS A 130 10.71 -7.57 0.89
C LYS A 130 9.96 -8.61 0.05
N LYS A 131 10.27 -9.91 0.21
CA LYS A 131 9.41 -10.96 -0.35
C LYS A 131 8.10 -10.98 0.43
N GLN A 132 7.02 -11.12 -0.32
CA GLN A 132 5.70 -11.34 0.24
C GLN A 132 5.71 -12.66 1.01
N ASP A 133 5.27 -12.66 2.27
CA ASP A 133 4.94 -13.89 2.98
C ASP A 133 3.76 -14.59 2.28
N ASP A 134 3.59 -15.90 2.52
CA ASP A 134 2.41 -16.64 2.10
C ASP A 134 1.16 -15.82 2.43
N THR A 135 0.32 -15.56 1.43
CA THR A 135 -0.92 -14.82 1.63
C THR A 135 -1.78 -15.61 2.60
N ASP A 136 -2.22 -14.93 3.67
CA ASP A 136 -3.24 -15.48 4.54
C ASP A 136 -4.56 -15.41 3.78
N ASN A 137 -4.86 -16.44 2.99
CA ASN A 137 -6.05 -16.49 2.14
C ASN A 137 -7.36 -16.47 2.95
N THR A 138 -7.29 -16.60 4.29
CA THR A 138 -8.45 -16.48 5.18
C THR A 138 -8.67 -15.07 5.70
N TYR A 139 -7.65 -14.20 5.58
CA TYR A 139 -7.74 -12.80 5.96
C TYR A 139 -8.32 -11.99 4.80
N ALA A 140 -9.51 -11.43 5.02
CA ALA A 140 -10.23 -10.67 4.02
C ALA A 140 -11.07 -9.56 4.66
N LEU A 141 -11.35 -8.53 3.87
CA LEU A 141 -12.28 -7.45 4.20
C LEU A 141 -13.41 -7.46 3.17
N ASP A 142 -14.65 -7.47 3.66
CA ASP A 142 -15.86 -7.29 2.86
C ASP A 142 -16.48 -5.94 3.22
N VAL A 143 -16.72 -5.11 2.19
CA VAL A 143 -17.33 -3.78 2.29
C VAL A 143 -18.57 -3.77 1.42
N LYS A 144 -19.71 -3.38 1.98
CA LYS A 144 -21.02 -3.38 1.31
C LYS A 144 -21.78 -2.09 1.56
N GLY A 145 -22.71 -1.76 0.67
CA GLY A 145 -23.58 -0.60 0.79
C GLY A 145 -22.97 0.72 0.31
N VAL A 146 -21.79 0.66 -0.33
CA VAL A 146 -21.23 1.82 -1.03
C VAL A 146 -21.92 1.93 -2.38
N GLU A 147 -22.75 2.96 -2.54
CA GLU A 147 -23.39 3.28 -3.82
C GLU A 147 -22.37 3.90 -4.80
N PRO A 148 -22.46 3.64 -6.11
CA PRO A 148 -21.55 4.23 -7.11
C PRO A 148 -21.82 5.72 -7.34
N LEU A 149 -22.97 6.23 -6.90
CA LEU A 149 -23.44 7.58 -7.15
C LEU A 149 -24.13 8.14 -5.90
N TYR A 150 -23.72 9.35 -5.50
CA TYR A 150 -24.32 10.11 -4.40
C TYR A 150 -24.72 11.50 -4.87
N GLU A 151 -25.77 12.06 -4.27
CA GLU A 151 -26.06 13.50 -4.38
C GLU A 151 -25.24 14.27 -3.33
N SER A 152 -24.77 15.48 -3.65
CA SER A 152 -23.99 16.28 -2.69
C SER A 152 -24.79 16.54 -1.40
N GLY A 153 -24.24 16.11 -0.27
CA GLY A 153 -24.84 16.19 1.07
C GLY A 153 -25.47 14.87 1.56
N GLU A 154 -25.52 13.84 0.72
CA GLU A 154 -26.01 12.51 1.09
C GLU A 154 -25.07 11.83 2.08
N SER A 155 -25.63 11.01 2.99
CA SER A 155 -24.84 10.28 3.98
C SER A 155 -24.27 8.99 3.39
N LEU A 156 -22.97 8.78 3.57
CA LEU A 156 -22.29 7.52 3.32
C LEU A 156 -22.53 6.56 4.47
N HIS A 157 -23.24 5.47 4.18
CA HIS A 157 -23.35 4.34 5.08
C HIS A 157 -22.79 3.10 4.39
N CYS A 158 -21.88 2.41 5.07
CA CYS A 158 -21.39 1.12 4.57
C CYS A 158 -21.26 0.12 5.71
N THR A 159 -21.27 -1.15 5.33
CA THR A 159 -21.15 -2.27 6.23
C THR A 159 -19.81 -2.95 6.00
N LEU A 160 -19.06 -3.19 7.07
CA LEU A 160 -17.75 -3.78 7.08
C LEU A 160 -17.77 -5.12 7.80
N ARG A 161 -17.10 -6.11 7.22
CA ARG A 161 -16.85 -7.40 7.87
C ARG A 161 -15.43 -7.88 7.57
N VAL A 162 -14.64 -8.06 8.63
CA VAL A 162 -13.29 -8.62 8.54
C VAL A 162 -13.37 -10.12 8.79
N PHE A 163 -12.62 -10.93 8.05
CA PHE A 163 -12.55 -12.39 8.21
C PHE A 163 -11.15 -12.83 8.65
N GLY A 164 -11.04 -14.00 9.27
CA GLY A 164 -9.76 -14.63 9.62
C GLY A 164 -9.14 -14.13 10.94
N THR A 165 -9.07 -12.82 11.17
CA THR A 165 -8.39 -12.22 12.34
C THR A 165 -9.04 -10.93 12.78
N ASP A 166 -8.90 -10.59 14.07
CA ASP A 166 -9.28 -9.27 14.57
C ASP A 166 -8.35 -8.21 13.97
N SER A 167 -8.86 -7.01 13.70
CA SER A 167 -8.11 -6.00 12.93
C SER A 167 -8.49 -4.57 13.27
N TYR A 168 -7.60 -3.64 12.95
CA TYR A 168 -7.82 -2.20 13.04
C TYR A 168 -8.09 -1.63 11.66
N LEU A 169 -9.05 -0.71 11.56
CA LEU A 169 -9.41 -0.05 10.30
C LEU A 169 -8.70 1.30 10.15
N LYS A 170 -8.32 1.61 8.91
CA LYS A 170 -8.02 2.95 8.42
C LYS A 170 -8.88 3.21 7.19
N PHE A 171 -9.67 4.27 7.20
CA PHE A 171 -10.54 4.65 6.10
C PHE A 171 -10.08 5.98 5.53
N PHE A 172 -9.78 6.01 4.23
CA PHE A 172 -9.29 7.17 3.52
C PHE A 172 -10.26 7.60 2.42
N TRP A 173 -10.26 8.90 2.18
CA TRP A 173 -10.97 9.60 1.11
C TRP A 173 -9.98 10.31 0.22
N PHE A 174 -10.19 10.28 -1.10
CA PHE A 174 -9.39 11.07 -2.05
C PHE A 174 -10.29 11.68 -3.11
N ASP A 175 -10.16 12.98 -3.29
CA ASP A 175 -10.90 13.76 -4.29
C ASP A 175 -9.94 14.61 -5.14
N SER A 176 -10.49 15.58 -5.87
CA SER A 176 -9.71 16.45 -6.74
C SER A 176 -8.77 17.40 -5.98
N THR A 177 -9.01 17.62 -4.69
CA THR A 177 -8.30 18.59 -3.85
C THR A 177 -7.23 17.95 -2.99
N GLY A 178 -7.35 16.65 -2.69
CA GLY A 178 -6.37 15.92 -1.91
C GLY A 178 -6.93 14.65 -1.28
N GLY A 179 -6.30 14.22 -0.20
CA GLY A 179 -6.74 13.07 0.58
C GLY A 179 -7.03 13.41 2.04
N SER A 180 -7.89 12.62 2.68
CA SER A 180 -8.24 12.75 4.10
C SER A 180 -8.37 11.38 4.76
N LEU A 181 -7.91 11.27 6.01
CA LEU A 181 -8.15 10.10 6.86
C LEU A 181 -9.49 10.29 7.55
N ILE A 182 -10.50 9.52 7.15
CA ILE A 182 -11.87 9.62 7.67
C ILE A 182 -12.01 8.84 8.98
N TYR A 183 -11.35 7.68 9.11
CA TYR A 183 -11.34 6.87 10.33
C TYR A 183 -9.95 6.26 10.58
N PRO A 184 -9.42 6.26 11.82
CA PRO A 184 -9.99 6.91 13.01
C PRO A 184 -9.89 8.44 12.91
N ASN A 185 -10.74 9.14 13.67
CA ASN A 185 -10.78 10.60 13.74
C ASN A 185 -10.96 11.07 15.20
N GLU A 186 -11.07 12.39 15.42
CA GLU A 186 -11.19 12.97 16.77
C GLU A 186 -12.47 12.55 17.52
N TYR A 187 -13.54 12.21 16.78
CA TYR A 187 -14.84 11.82 17.32
C TYR A 187 -14.96 10.29 17.49
N GLU A 188 -14.33 9.54 16.58
CA GLU A 188 -14.35 8.08 16.54
C GLU A 188 -12.93 7.53 16.67
N PRO A 189 -12.49 7.21 17.91
CA PRO A 189 -11.16 6.67 18.14
C PRO A 189 -11.04 5.27 17.54
N ASP A 190 -9.78 4.87 17.38
CA ASP A 190 -9.44 3.55 16.85
C ASP A 190 -10.01 2.43 17.70
N ARG A 191 -10.50 1.37 17.07
CA ARG A 191 -11.11 0.21 17.73
C ARG A 191 -10.69 -1.08 17.05
N LEU A 192 -10.62 -2.15 17.84
CA LEU A 192 -10.42 -3.49 17.33
C LEU A 192 -11.74 -4.01 16.76
N LEU A 193 -11.75 -4.39 15.48
CA LEU A 193 -12.83 -5.07 14.80
C LEU A 193 -12.64 -6.57 14.96
N GLU A 194 -13.63 -7.25 15.52
CA GLU A 194 -13.61 -8.70 15.75
C GLU A 194 -13.86 -9.45 14.44
N ALA A 195 -13.08 -10.49 14.19
CA ALA A 195 -13.23 -11.34 13.03
C ALA A 195 -14.63 -11.95 12.94
N GLY A 196 -15.23 -11.90 11.76
CA GLY A 196 -16.54 -12.47 11.45
C GLY A 196 -17.72 -11.62 11.93
N LYS A 197 -17.50 -10.54 12.67
CA LYS A 197 -18.54 -9.60 13.10
C LYS A 197 -18.76 -8.50 12.07
N GLU A 198 -20.02 -8.12 11.91
CA GLU A 198 -20.45 -7.07 11.01
C GLU A 198 -20.54 -5.74 11.74
N TYR A 199 -20.03 -4.68 11.12
CA TYR A 199 -20.04 -3.33 11.65
C TYR A 199 -20.60 -2.36 10.62
N GLN A 200 -21.35 -1.36 11.07
CA GLN A 200 -21.80 -0.27 10.21
C GLN A 200 -20.95 0.98 10.43
N LEU A 201 -20.63 1.67 9.34
CA LEU A 201 -20.00 2.98 9.34
C LEU A 201 -21.05 4.08 9.05
N PRO A 202 -20.96 5.23 9.73
CA PRO A 202 -20.09 5.52 10.89
C PRO A 202 -20.37 4.59 12.08
N PHE A 203 -19.36 4.29 12.90
CA PHE A 203 -19.52 3.32 13.99
C PHE A 203 -20.31 3.87 15.16
N ASP A 204 -20.34 5.19 15.30
CA ASP A 204 -21.14 5.91 16.28
C ASP A 204 -22.29 6.63 15.56
N GLY A 205 -23.53 6.18 15.79
CA GLY A 205 -24.73 6.75 15.16
C GLY A 205 -25.07 8.18 15.58
N ARG A 206 -24.16 8.89 16.25
CA ARG A 206 -24.24 10.32 16.55
C ARG A 206 -23.64 11.20 15.45
N PHE A 207 -22.92 10.61 14.50
CA PHE A 207 -22.26 11.32 13.42
C PHE A 207 -22.58 10.65 12.09
N ASP A 208 -22.68 11.46 11.04
CA ASP A 208 -22.88 10.99 9.67
C ASP A 208 -21.68 11.42 8.82
N TYR A 209 -21.21 10.53 7.93
CA TYR A 209 -20.24 10.89 6.91
C TYR A 209 -20.99 11.46 5.71
N GLN A 210 -20.80 12.74 5.41
CA GLN A 210 -21.51 13.39 4.30
C GLN A 210 -20.65 13.46 3.04
N MET A 211 -21.26 13.08 1.92
CA MET A 211 -20.66 13.11 0.59
C MET A 211 -20.80 14.53 0.01
N ILE A 212 -19.82 15.41 0.25
CA ILE A 212 -19.88 16.80 -0.21
C ILE A 212 -18.86 17.04 -1.32
N LYS A 213 -19.32 17.53 -2.47
CA LYS A 213 -18.42 17.96 -3.54
C LYS A 213 -17.82 19.33 -3.25
N GLN A 214 -16.57 19.53 -3.64
CA GLN A 214 -15.86 20.81 -3.47
C GLN A 214 -16.01 21.72 -4.68
N GLN A 215 -16.28 21.16 -5.85
CA GLN A 215 -16.33 21.89 -7.12
C GLN A 215 -17.71 21.83 -7.78
N GLU A 216 -17.95 22.73 -8.73
CA GLU A 216 -19.15 22.72 -9.55
C GLU A 216 -19.10 21.57 -10.57
N GLY A 217 -20.23 20.92 -10.81
CA GLY A 217 -20.31 19.70 -11.61
C GLY A 217 -20.26 18.42 -10.76
N SER A 218 -19.92 17.30 -11.39
CA SER A 218 -19.78 16.01 -10.70
C SER A 218 -18.33 15.75 -10.33
N GLU A 219 -18.11 15.22 -9.13
CA GLU A 219 -16.78 14.93 -8.59
C GLU A 219 -16.59 13.41 -8.43
N LYS A 220 -15.44 12.90 -8.87
CA LYS A 220 -15.05 11.51 -8.63
C LYS A 220 -14.26 11.44 -7.34
N VAL A 221 -14.62 10.50 -6.49
CA VAL A 221 -13.98 10.27 -5.19
C VAL A 221 -13.55 8.82 -5.09
N ASN A 222 -12.32 8.61 -4.62
CA ASN A 222 -11.81 7.28 -4.31
C ASN A 222 -11.87 7.06 -2.81
N LEU A 223 -12.50 5.95 -2.43
CA LEU A 223 -12.64 5.50 -1.05
C LEU A 223 -11.74 4.28 -0.84
N MET A 224 -11.02 4.26 0.28
CA MET A 224 -10.05 3.20 0.57
C MET A 224 -10.14 2.75 2.02
N TRP A 225 -10.52 1.51 2.24
CA TRP A 225 -10.55 0.87 3.55
C TRP A 225 -9.35 -0.06 3.66
N VAL A 226 -8.54 0.12 4.69
CA VAL A 226 -7.37 -0.71 4.96
C VAL A 226 -7.51 -1.29 6.35
N VAL A 227 -7.52 -2.61 6.46
CA VAL A 227 -7.53 -3.31 7.74
C VAL A 227 -6.19 -3.98 8.01
N THR A 228 -5.69 -3.85 9.24
CA THR A 228 -4.40 -4.40 9.66
C THR A 228 -4.55 -5.21 10.94
N LYS A 229 -3.83 -6.34 11.05
CA LYS A 229 -3.87 -7.19 12.26
C LYS A 229 -3.32 -6.47 13.50
N GLU A 230 -2.31 -5.62 13.30
CA GLU A 230 -1.75 -4.75 14.32
C GLU A 230 -2.25 -3.31 14.14
N ASN A 231 -2.25 -2.52 15.21
CA ASN A 231 -2.58 -1.09 15.11
C ASN A 231 -1.38 -0.31 14.57
N ILE A 232 -1.31 -0.20 13.25
CA ILE A 232 -0.27 0.55 12.56
C ILE A 232 -0.83 1.94 12.22
N PRO A 233 -0.32 3.03 12.81
CA PRO A 233 -0.80 4.37 12.49
C PRO A 233 -0.30 4.84 11.12
N PHE A 234 -1.09 5.66 10.44
CA PHE A 234 -0.64 6.48 9.32
C PHE A 234 -0.25 7.86 9.83
N THR A 235 1.02 8.25 9.65
CA THR A 235 1.57 9.51 10.20
C THR A 235 2.02 10.50 9.12
N GLY A 236 1.82 10.16 7.85
CA GLY A 236 2.20 11.01 6.73
C GLY A 236 1.13 12.04 6.37
N GLU A 237 1.44 12.89 5.41
CA GLU A 237 0.41 13.68 4.71
C GLU A 237 -0.48 12.73 3.90
N VAL A 238 -1.80 12.90 4.00
CA VAL A 238 -2.78 12.03 3.35
C VAL A 238 -2.86 12.35 1.86
N THR A 239 -1.92 11.79 1.11
CA THR A 239 -1.95 11.76 -0.35
C THR A 239 -2.11 10.32 -0.80
N TYR A 240 -2.73 10.10 -1.96
CA TYR A 240 -2.90 8.77 -2.52
C TYR A 240 -1.57 8.01 -2.58
N GLN A 241 -0.51 8.71 -3.00
CA GLN A 241 0.85 8.19 -3.06
C GLN A 241 1.39 7.75 -1.68
N ASN A 242 1.26 8.60 -0.66
CA ASN A 242 1.81 8.31 0.66
C ASN A 242 1.03 7.19 1.34
N VAL A 243 -0.29 7.15 1.18
CA VAL A 243 -1.13 6.07 1.69
C VAL A 243 -0.73 4.76 1.04
N LEU A 244 -0.63 4.68 -0.29
CA LEU A 244 -0.14 3.46 -0.95
C LEU A 244 1.23 3.01 -0.43
N LYS A 245 2.22 3.93 -0.33
CA LYS A 245 3.54 3.60 0.23
C LYS A 245 3.42 2.98 1.63
N TRP A 246 2.57 3.55 2.49
CA TRP A 246 2.31 3.03 3.83
C TRP A 246 1.68 1.63 3.78
N ILE A 247 0.63 1.43 2.96
CA ILE A 247 -0.02 0.12 2.82
C ILE A 247 1.04 -0.89 2.36
N TYR A 248 1.84 -0.59 1.33
CA TYR A 248 2.86 -1.50 0.78
C TYR A 248 4.06 -1.77 1.70
N ALA A 249 4.30 -0.91 2.70
CA ALA A 249 5.30 -1.18 3.72
C ALA A 249 4.87 -2.30 4.69
N ILE A 250 3.55 -2.51 4.83
CA ILE A 250 2.94 -3.53 5.69
C ILE A 250 2.95 -4.88 4.95
N PRO A 251 3.32 -6.00 5.61
CA PRO A 251 3.27 -7.32 4.98
C PRO A 251 1.86 -7.69 4.49
N ASN A 252 1.74 -8.37 3.35
CA ASN A 252 0.42 -8.76 2.80
C ASN A 252 -0.34 -9.73 3.70
N SER A 253 0.35 -10.55 4.48
CA SER A 253 -0.22 -11.40 5.52
C SER A 253 -0.79 -10.62 6.71
N GLN A 254 -0.50 -9.32 6.80
CA GLN A 254 -0.87 -8.43 7.91
C GLN A 254 -1.86 -7.35 7.50
N ARG A 255 -2.24 -7.26 6.20
CA ARG A 255 -3.17 -6.22 5.69
C ARG A 255 -4.19 -6.78 4.69
N CYS A 256 -5.37 -6.18 4.67
CA CYS A 256 -6.30 -6.24 3.54
C CYS A 256 -6.71 -4.83 3.18
N ALA A 257 -6.99 -4.57 1.91
CA ALA A 257 -7.48 -3.28 1.45
C ALA A 257 -8.63 -3.47 0.47
N HIS A 258 -9.66 -2.63 0.59
CA HIS A 258 -10.80 -2.52 -0.31
C HIS A 258 -10.84 -1.11 -0.89
N TYR A 259 -11.21 -1.01 -2.17
CA TYR A 259 -11.20 0.24 -2.93
C TYR A 259 -12.53 0.37 -3.66
N ASP A 260 -13.17 1.53 -3.52
CA ASP A 260 -14.32 1.89 -4.34
C ASP A 260 -14.12 3.28 -4.95
N MET A 261 -14.64 3.47 -6.16
CA MET A 261 -14.77 4.78 -6.78
C MET A 261 -16.25 5.15 -6.80
N VAL A 262 -16.55 6.35 -6.33
CA VAL A 262 -17.91 6.88 -6.28
C VAL A 262 -17.95 8.24 -6.97
N MET A 263 -19.11 8.59 -7.51
CA MET A 263 -19.36 9.88 -8.11
C MET A 263 -20.31 10.67 -7.23
N ILE A 264 -20.00 11.94 -6.98
CA ILE A 264 -20.88 12.88 -6.26
C ILE A 264 -21.42 13.88 -7.28
N LYS A 265 -22.74 14.03 -7.32
CA LYS A 265 -23.44 14.96 -8.22
C LYS A 265 -23.65 16.35 -7.65
#